data_AF-A0A7X8QTW2-F1
#
_entry.id   AF-A0A7X8QTW2-F1
#
_cell.length_a   1.000
_cell.length_b   1.000
_cell.length_c   1.000
_cell.angle_alpha   90.00
_cell.angle_beta   90.00
_cell.angle_gamma   90.00
#
_symmetry.space_group_name_H-M   'P 1'
#
loop_
_entity.id
_entity.type
_entity.pdbx_description
1 polymer ?
#
loop_
_entity_poly.entity_id
_entity_poly.type
_entity_poly.pdbx_seq_one_letter_code
_entity_poly.pdbx_strand_id
1 'polypeptide(L)'
;MNTDNIVRQHYRSFEELKHGTENYGEFWYARDLQLALEYASWDKFKRVIEKAITACEKSKQPISNHFSQVGKMVALGSGSQRKIEDYRLSRYACYLIVQNGDPTKSVIANGQTYFAIQTRRQELADDEHFKQLQEDEKRIFLRNEMREHNKKLVEAAQQSGVQTNLDFAIFQNHGYKGLYGGLDAKAIHTHKGLKKD
;
A
#
# COMPACT_ATOMS: atom_id res chain seq x y z
N MET A 1 24.17 -19.33 1.13
CA MET A 1 24.24 -18.02 0.45
C MET A 1 23.45 -17.02 1.30
N ASN A 2 24.00 -15.83 1.55
CA ASN A 2 23.39 -14.84 2.45
C ASN A 2 22.14 -14.22 1.80
N THR A 3 21.00 -14.19 2.50
CA THR A 3 19.70 -13.70 2.01
C THR A 3 19.79 -12.27 1.47
N ASP A 4 20.63 -11.43 2.09
CA ASP A 4 20.88 -10.06 1.65
C ASP A 4 21.46 -9.96 0.23
N ASN A 5 22.25 -10.95 -0.21
CA ASN A 5 22.92 -10.90 -1.51
C ASN A 5 21.97 -11.29 -2.66
N ILE A 6 21.08 -12.24 -2.41
CA ILE A 6 20.03 -12.68 -3.36
C ILE A 6 19.02 -11.56 -3.58
N VAL A 7 18.57 -10.92 -2.50
CA VAL A 7 17.68 -9.76 -2.55
C VAL A 7 18.30 -8.61 -3.36
N ARG A 8 19.59 -8.31 -3.16
CA ARG A 8 20.30 -7.25 -3.90
C ARG A 8 20.42 -7.54 -5.39
N GLN A 9 20.65 -8.79 -5.78
CA GLN A 9 20.75 -9.18 -7.17
C GLN A 9 19.41 -9.02 -7.90
N HIS A 10 18.31 -9.55 -7.34
CA HIS A 10 16.99 -9.41 -7.95
C HIS A 10 16.49 -7.96 -7.97
N TYR A 11 16.85 -7.15 -6.96
CA TYR A 11 16.54 -5.72 -6.94
C TYR A 11 17.22 -4.96 -8.09
N ARG A 12 18.50 -5.25 -8.37
CA ARG A 12 19.20 -4.65 -9.53
C ARG A 12 18.54 -5.04 -10.84
N SER A 13 18.22 -6.33 -11.02
CA SER A 13 17.52 -6.79 -12.21
C SER A 13 16.15 -6.13 -12.40
N PHE A 14 15.43 -5.82 -11.32
CA PHE A 14 14.18 -5.07 -11.41
C PHE A 14 14.39 -3.62 -11.85
N GLU A 15 15.34 -2.91 -11.23
CA GLU A 15 15.63 -1.51 -11.58
C GLU A 15 16.24 -1.36 -12.98
N GLU A 16 16.93 -2.37 -13.51
CA GLU A 16 17.45 -2.41 -14.88
C GLU A 16 16.33 -2.53 -15.94
N LEU A 17 15.19 -3.12 -15.59
CA LEU A 17 14.01 -3.23 -16.48
C LEU A 17 13.18 -1.95 -16.52
N LYS A 18 13.57 -0.93 -15.76
CA LYS A 18 12.89 0.35 -15.69
C LYS A 18 13.03 1.10 -17.00
N HIS A 19 11.91 1.61 -17.48
CA HIS A 19 11.84 2.55 -18.59
C HIS A 19 11.49 3.94 -18.06
N GLY A 20 12.13 4.97 -18.60
CA GLY A 20 11.80 6.37 -18.32
C GLY A 20 11.33 7.07 -19.59
N THR A 21 10.33 7.94 -19.47
CA THR A 21 10.02 8.94 -20.51
C THR A 21 9.89 10.30 -19.87
N GLU A 22 10.28 11.37 -20.59
CA GLU A 22 10.31 12.75 -20.09
C GLU A 22 8.97 13.25 -19.50
N ASN A 23 7.84 12.63 -19.86
CA ASN A 23 6.50 13.11 -19.48
C ASN A 23 5.67 12.17 -18.59
N TYR A 24 6.03 10.90 -18.40
CA TYR A 24 5.16 9.91 -17.71
C TYR A 24 5.78 9.24 -16.48
N GLY A 25 6.97 9.67 -16.06
CA GLY A 25 7.70 9.02 -14.96
C GLY A 25 8.23 7.63 -15.36
N GLU A 26 8.58 6.84 -14.36
CA GLU A 26 9.14 5.50 -14.55
C GLU A 26 8.06 4.41 -14.67
N PHE A 27 8.30 3.44 -15.56
CA PHE A 27 7.40 2.31 -15.77
C PHE A 27 8.15 1.04 -16.19
N TRP A 28 7.45 -0.10 -16.13
CA TRP A 28 7.96 -1.40 -16.57
C TRP A 28 6.98 -2.02 -17.57
N TYR A 29 7.49 -2.77 -18.55
CA TYR A 29 6.65 -3.59 -19.41
C TYR A 29 6.36 -4.94 -18.75
N ALA A 30 5.10 -5.37 -18.78
CA ALA A 30 4.70 -6.66 -18.24
C ALA A 30 5.41 -7.82 -18.95
N ARG A 31 5.69 -7.71 -20.25
CA ARG A 31 6.45 -8.72 -21.00
C ARG A 31 7.88 -8.90 -20.50
N ASP A 32 8.52 -7.83 -20.09
CA ASP A 32 9.90 -7.89 -19.59
C ASP A 32 9.88 -8.44 -18.15
N LEU A 33 8.92 -7.98 -17.34
CA LEU A 33 8.70 -8.46 -15.98
C LEU A 33 8.33 -9.95 -15.94
N GLN A 34 7.58 -10.47 -16.92
CA GLN A 34 7.24 -11.88 -17.06
C GLN A 34 8.50 -12.76 -17.04
N LEU A 35 9.52 -12.38 -17.81
CA LEU A 35 10.78 -13.13 -17.93
C LEU A 35 11.57 -13.04 -16.63
N ALA A 36 11.66 -11.84 -16.05
CA ALA A 36 12.36 -11.60 -14.79
C ALA A 36 11.75 -12.35 -13.60
N LEU A 37 10.43 -12.57 -13.62
CA LEU A 37 9.70 -13.34 -12.62
C LEU A 37 9.56 -14.83 -12.98
N GLU A 38 10.30 -15.30 -14.00
CA GLU A 38 10.41 -16.71 -14.37
C GLU A 38 9.07 -17.35 -14.79
N TYR A 39 8.17 -16.59 -15.41
CA TYR A 39 6.94 -17.13 -16.01
C TYR A 39 7.15 -17.50 -17.48
N ALA A 40 7.19 -18.79 -17.76
CA ALA A 40 7.37 -19.28 -19.14
C ALA A 40 6.18 -18.97 -20.08
N SER A 41 4.96 -18.88 -19.55
CA SER A 41 3.73 -18.67 -20.32
C SER A 41 3.08 -17.34 -19.98
N TRP A 42 2.69 -16.58 -21.01
CA TRP A 42 1.94 -15.34 -20.85
C TRP A 42 0.62 -15.56 -20.12
N ASP A 43 -0.14 -16.59 -20.48
CA ASP A 43 -1.47 -16.81 -19.88
C ASP A 43 -1.38 -17.04 -18.37
N LYS A 44 -0.32 -17.74 -17.93
CA LYS A 44 -0.05 -17.90 -16.49
C LYS A 44 0.30 -16.57 -15.83
N PHE A 45 1.12 -15.74 -16.48
CA PHE A 45 1.50 -14.44 -15.94
C PHE A 45 0.34 -13.43 -15.96
N LYS A 46 -0.48 -13.45 -17.00
CA LYS A 46 -1.68 -12.62 -17.15
C LYS A 46 -2.66 -12.86 -16.00
N ARG A 47 -2.86 -14.12 -15.58
CA ARG A 47 -3.66 -14.44 -14.38
C ARG A 47 -3.10 -13.80 -13.10
N VAL A 48 -1.78 -13.64 -12.98
CA VAL A 48 -1.15 -12.93 -11.86
C VAL A 48 -1.39 -11.43 -11.95
N ILE A 49 -1.28 -10.85 -13.16
CA ILE A 49 -1.64 -9.45 -13.41
C ILE A 49 -3.10 -9.19 -13.05
N GLU A 50 -4.03 -10.07 -13.45
CA GLU A 50 -5.46 -9.96 -13.13
C GLU A 50 -5.70 -9.95 -11.61
N LYS A 51 -5.03 -10.85 -10.85
CA LYS A 51 -5.07 -10.82 -9.38
C LYS A 51 -4.52 -9.50 -8.81
N ALA A 52 -3.41 -9.00 -9.35
CA ALA A 52 -2.82 -7.74 -8.93
C ALA A 52 -3.75 -6.53 -9.22
N ILE A 53 -4.46 -6.55 -10.36
CA ILE A 53 -5.49 -5.55 -10.69
C ILE A 53 -6.63 -5.61 -9.67
N THR A 54 -7.13 -6.80 -9.34
CA THR A 54 -8.15 -6.96 -8.29
C THR A 54 -7.65 -6.43 -6.93
N ALA A 55 -6.41 -6.72 -6.55
CA ALA A 55 -5.82 -6.20 -5.31
C ALA A 55 -5.72 -4.66 -5.31
N CYS A 56 -5.33 -4.07 -6.44
CA CYS A 56 -5.29 -2.62 -6.64
C CYS A 56 -6.68 -1.98 -6.47
N GLU A 57 -7.69 -2.55 -7.12
CA GLU A 57 -9.08 -2.10 -7.03
C GLU A 57 -9.61 -2.19 -5.58
N LYS A 58 -9.39 -3.32 -4.91
CA LYS A 58 -9.81 -3.52 -3.51
C LYS A 58 -9.09 -2.61 -2.54
N SER A 59 -7.88 -2.17 -2.88
CA SER A 59 -7.11 -1.16 -2.14
C SER A 59 -7.55 0.29 -2.45
N LYS A 60 -8.64 0.46 -3.23
CA LYS A 60 -9.18 1.77 -3.66
C LYS A 60 -8.20 2.61 -4.47
N GLN A 61 -7.22 1.99 -5.12
CA GLN A 61 -6.27 2.68 -6.00
C GLN A 61 -6.80 2.67 -7.45
N PRO A 62 -6.74 3.80 -8.19
CA PRO A 62 -7.19 3.83 -9.59
C PRO A 62 -6.34 2.91 -10.48
N ILE A 63 -6.97 1.88 -11.06
CA ILE A 63 -6.28 0.88 -11.89
C ILE A 63 -5.53 1.54 -13.05
N SER A 64 -6.11 2.56 -13.69
CA SER A 64 -5.52 3.29 -14.82
C SER A 64 -4.18 3.97 -14.50
N ASN A 65 -3.92 4.28 -13.24
CA ASN A 65 -2.66 4.90 -12.80
C ASN A 65 -1.52 3.88 -12.67
N HIS A 66 -1.84 2.58 -12.72
CA HIS A 66 -0.91 1.52 -12.37
C HIS A 66 -0.80 0.44 -13.43
N PHE A 67 -1.89 0.17 -14.14
CA PHE A 67 -1.98 -0.82 -15.21
C PHE A 67 -2.54 -0.15 -16.47
N SER A 68 -1.66 0.14 -17.43
CA SER A 68 -2.06 0.69 -18.73
C SER A 68 -1.84 -0.37 -19.81
N GLN A 69 -2.91 -0.92 -20.37
CA GLN A 69 -2.81 -1.92 -21.44
C GLN A 69 -2.29 -1.26 -22.72
N VAL A 70 -1.20 -1.82 -23.26
CA VAL A 70 -0.56 -1.35 -24.49
C VAL A 70 -0.34 -2.52 -25.43
N GLY A 71 -0.06 -2.25 -26.71
CA GLY A 71 0.41 -3.29 -27.61
C GLY A 71 1.91 -3.17 -27.84
N LYS A 72 2.66 -4.26 -27.62
CA LYS A 72 4.08 -4.36 -27.98
C LYS A 72 4.19 -4.95 -29.40
N MET A 73 4.97 -4.30 -30.27
CA MET A 73 5.29 -4.87 -31.58
C MET A 73 6.46 -5.84 -31.44
N VAL A 74 6.34 -7.05 -31.96
CA VAL A 74 7.41 -8.05 -31.93
C VAL A 74 7.74 -8.48 -33.35
N ALA A 75 9.04 -8.55 -33.66
CA ALA A 75 9.51 -9.08 -34.91
C ALA A 75 9.31 -10.61 -34.95
N LEU A 76 8.68 -11.10 -36.00
CA LEU A 76 8.60 -12.51 -36.35
C LEU A 76 9.85 -12.89 -37.17
N GLY A 77 10.25 -14.16 -37.11
CA GLY A 77 11.41 -14.68 -37.85
C GLY A 77 11.35 -14.50 -39.37
N SER A 78 10.19 -14.10 -39.91
CA SER A 78 9.96 -13.75 -41.31
C SER A 78 10.13 -12.26 -41.65
N GLY A 79 10.54 -11.42 -40.70
CA GLY A 79 10.67 -9.96 -40.88
C GLY A 79 9.37 -9.16 -40.74
N SER A 80 8.23 -9.81 -40.50
CA SER A 80 6.94 -9.16 -40.21
C SER A 80 6.81 -8.84 -38.72
N GLN A 81 6.04 -7.80 -38.36
CA GLN A 81 5.77 -7.46 -36.95
C GLN A 81 4.34 -7.81 -36.55
N ARG A 82 4.16 -8.36 -35.34
CA ARG A 82 2.84 -8.62 -34.75
C ARG A 82 2.66 -7.80 -33.48
N LYS A 83 1.50 -7.15 -33.34
CA LYS A 83 1.08 -6.50 -32.10
C LYS A 83 0.62 -7.57 -31.11
N ILE A 84 1.31 -7.69 -29.99
CA ILE A 84 0.93 -8.53 -28.87
C ILE A 84 0.48 -7.68 -27.69
N GLU A 85 -0.42 -8.23 -26.88
CA GLU A 85 -0.86 -7.60 -25.63
C GLU A 85 0.31 -7.41 -24.67
N ASP A 86 0.40 -6.24 -24.04
CA ASP A 86 1.36 -5.91 -22.99
C ASP A 86 0.74 -4.87 -22.04
N TYR A 87 1.42 -4.57 -20.94
CA TYR A 87 1.02 -3.53 -20.00
C TYR A 87 2.21 -2.65 -19.66
N ARG A 88 1.98 -1.34 -19.56
CA ARG A 88 2.85 -0.45 -18.79
C ARG A 88 2.42 -0.49 -17.34
N LEU A 89 3.37 -0.79 -16.47
CA LEU A 89 3.19 -1.02 -15.05
C LEU A 89 3.90 0.08 -14.27
N SER A 90 3.21 0.65 -13.28
CA SER A 90 3.89 1.45 -12.25
C SER A 90 4.75 0.54 -11.35
N ARG A 91 5.66 1.13 -10.57
CA ARG A 91 6.37 0.38 -9.52
C ARG A 91 5.40 -0.32 -8.56
N TYR A 92 4.32 0.38 -8.17
CA TYR A 92 3.29 -0.18 -7.31
C TYR A 92 2.61 -1.40 -7.94
N ALA A 93 2.27 -1.36 -9.24
CA ALA A 93 1.74 -2.52 -9.96
C ALA A 93 2.71 -3.71 -9.96
N CYS A 94 4.01 -3.45 -10.17
CA CYS A 94 5.04 -4.48 -10.11
C CYS A 94 5.10 -5.16 -8.75
N TYR A 95 4.98 -4.39 -7.66
CA TYR A 95 4.95 -4.93 -6.30
C TYR A 95 3.72 -5.81 -6.06
N LEU A 96 2.54 -5.36 -6.49
CA LEU A 96 1.32 -6.17 -6.39
C LEU A 96 1.42 -7.48 -7.20
N ILE A 97 2.06 -7.46 -8.37
CA ILE A 97 2.30 -8.66 -9.18
C ILE A 97 3.19 -9.65 -8.41
N VAL A 98 4.27 -9.19 -7.77
CA VAL A 98 5.14 -10.05 -6.96
C VAL A 98 4.38 -10.61 -5.75
N GLN A 99 3.60 -9.78 -5.05
CA GLN A 99 2.81 -10.20 -3.89
C GLN A 99 1.76 -11.27 -4.24
N ASN A 100 1.17 -11.21 -5.43
CA ASN A 100 0.15 -12.15 -5.91
C ASN A 100 0.71 -13.31 -6.76
N GLY A 101 2.02 -13.38 -6.93
CA GLY A 101 2.70 -14.39 -7.72
C GLY A 101 2.69 -15.78 -7.06
N ASP A 102 3.06 -16.79 -7.85
CA ASP A 102 3.23 -18.17 -7.41
C ASP A 102 4.45 -18.32 -6.48
N PRO A 103 4.26 -18.59 -5.17
CA PRO A 103 5.36 -18.67 -4.21
C PRO A 103 6.25 -19.90 -4.40
N THR A 104 5.87 -20.87 -5.25
CA THR A 104 6.76 -21.99 -5.60
C THR A 104 7.95 -21.55 -6.46
N LYS A 105 7.91 -20.33 -7.03
CA LYS A 105 9.03 -19.71 -7.74
C LYS A 105 9.93 -18.96 -6.76
N SER A 106 11.20 -19.31 -6.72
CA SER A 106 12.18 -18.70 -5.80
C SER A 106 12.24 -17.18 -5.92
N VAL A 107 12.17 -16.62 -7.14
CA VAL A 107 12.15 -15.16 -7.36
C VAL A 107 10.95 -14.47 -6.69
N ILE A 108 9.77 -15.12 -6.71
CA ILE A 108 8.56 -14.61 -6.05
C ILE A 108 8.70 -14.72 -4.53
N ALA A 109 9.12 -15.88 -4.00
CA ALA A 109 9.32 -16.09 -2.56
C ALA A 109 10.37 -15.12 -1.97
N ASN A 110 11.45 -14.85 -2.71
CA ASN A 110 12.47 -13.88 -2.35
C ASN A 110 11.90 -12.45 -2.33
N GLY A 111 11.09 -12.09 -3.32
CA GLY A 111 10.39 -10.80 -3.35
C GLY A 111 9.43 -10.60 -2.17
N GLN A 112 8.66 -11.64 -1.82
CA GLN A 112 7.79 -11.62 -0.64
C GLN A 112 8.59 -11.50 0.66
N THR A 113 9.70 -12.22 0.78
CA THR A 113 10.63 -12.11 1.92
C THR A 113 11.22 -10.71 2.02
N TYR A 114 11.60 -10.11 0.88
CA TYR A 114 12.07 -8.74 0.83
C TYR A 114 11.02 -7.77 1.39
N PHE A 115 9.76 -7.89 0.96
CA PHE A 115 8.70 -7.03 1.49
C PHE A 115 8.51 -7.19 3.00
N ALA A 116 8.46 -8.43 3.52
CA ALA A 116 8.36 -8.66 4.96
C ALA A 116 9.50 -8.01 5.74
N ILE A 117 10.74 -8.11 5.24
CA ILE A 117 11.91 -7.50 5.86
C ILE A 117 11.87 -5.98 5.74
N GLN A 118 11.52 -5.42 4.58
CA GLN A 118 11.47 -3.97 4.39
C GLN A 118 10.38 -3.32 5.24
N THR A 119 9.19 -3.93 5.31
CA THR A 119 8.12 -3.46 6.19
C THR A 119 8.61 -3.42 7.63
N ARG A 120 9.26 -4.49 8.12
CA ARG A 120 9.81 -4.50 9.49
C ARG A 120 10.90 -3.46 9.70
N ARG A 121 11.77 -3.25 8.71
CA ARG A 121 12.81 -2.20 8.77
C ARG A 121 12.20 -0.82 8.85
N GLN A 122 11.15 -0.54 8.08
CA GLN A 122 10.46 0.74 8.13
C GLN A 122 9.75 0.96 9.47
N GLU A 123 9.03 -0.04 9.98
CA GLU A 123 8.41 0.02 11.32
C GLU A 123 9.43 0.35 12.41
N LEU A 124 10.60 -0.31 12.38
CA LEU A 124 11.68 -0.07 13.33
C LEU A 124 12.31 1.32 13.17
N ALA A 125 12.47 1.80 11.94
CA ALA A 125 12.99 3.14 11.68
C ALA A 125 12.01 4.22 12.16
N ASP A 126 10.71 4.02 11.96
CA ASP A 126 9.66 4.91 12.46
C ASP A 126 9.63 4.88 14.00
N ASP A 127 9.79 3.71 14.63
CA ASP A 127 9.92 3.56 16.09
C ASP A 127 11.17 4.25 16.65
N GLU A 128 12.33 4.10 15.99
CA GLU A 128 13.57 4.77 16.38
C GLU A 128 13.48 6.28 16.22
N HIS A 129 12.93 6.75 15.10
CA HIS A 129 12.67 8.17 14.87
C HIS A 129 11.76 8.71 15.97
N PHE A 130 10.65 8.02 16.27
CA PHE A 130 9.75 8.39 17.36
C PHE A 130 10.45 8.40 18.73
N LYS A 131 11.34 7.44 19.03
CA LYS A 131 12.12 7.43 20.27
C LYS A 131 13.09 8.60 20.40
N GLN A 132 13.67 9.05 19.28
CA GLN A 132 14.63 10.16 19.23
C GLN A 132 13.99 11.55 19.35
N LEU A 133 12.69 11.69 19.09
CA LEU A 133 11.95 12.94 19.29
C LEU A 133 12.01 13.41 20.75
N GLN A 134 12.11 14.73 20.96
CA GLN A 134 11.91 15.34 22.30
C GLN A 134 10.46 15.14 22.77
N GLU A 135 10.20 15.26 24.08
CA GLU A 135 8.84 15.01 24.63
C GLU A 135 7.75 15.88 23.96
N ASP A 136 8.05 17.15 23.70
CA ASP A 136 7.10 18.06 23.05
C ASP A 136 6.83 17.65 21.59
N GLU A 137 7.85 17.17 20.88
CA GLU A 137 7.72 16.67 19.51
C GLU A 137 6.92 15.35 19.48
N LYS A 138 7.18 14.44 20.43
CA LYS A 138 6.37 13.22 20.63
C LYS A 138 4.90 13.56 20.88
N ARG A 139 4.65 14.55 21.74
CA ARG A 139 3.29 15.01 22.06
C ARG A 139 2.58 15.58 20.82
N ILE A 140 3.28 16.39 20.02
CA ILE A 140 2.73 16.93 18.77
C ILE A 140 2.46 15.83 17.75
N PHE A 141 3.40 14.89 17.58
CA PHE A 141 3.26 13.74 16.70
C PHE A 141 2.05 12.88 17.06
N LEU A 142 1.94 12.44 18.32
CA LEU A 142 0.81 11.64 18.80
C LEU A 142 -0.53 12.39 18.67
N ARG A 143 -0.54 13.70 18.89
CA ARG A 143 -1.76 14.52 18.73
C ARG A 143 -2.20 14.58 17.27
N ASN A 144 -1.26 14.67 16.33
CA ASN A 144 -1.57 14.65 14.90
C ASN A 144 -2.11 13.29 14.47
N GLU A 145 -1.50 12.20 14.89
CA GLU A 145 -2.00 10.83 14.66
C GLU A 145 -3.43 10.65 15.19
N MET A 146 -3.67 11.03 16.45
CA MET A 146 -5.01 10.97 17.05
C MET A 146 -6.04 11.79 16.27
N ARG A 147 -5.64 12.96 15.74
CA ARG A 147 -6.54 13.81 14.94
C ARG A 147 -6.93 13.12 13.64
N GLU A 148 -5.98 12.51 12.93
CA GLU A 148 -6.26 11.80 11.68
C GLU A 148 -7.08 10.53 11.91
N HIS A 149 -6.82 9.79 12.99
CA HIS A 149 -7.67 8.66 13.40
C HIS A 149 -9.09 9.09 13.75
N ASN A 150 -9.26 10.23 14.44
CA ASN A 150 -10.59 10.73 14.78
C ASN A 150 -11.40 11.14 13.54
N LYS A 151 -10.75 11.69 12.49
CA LYS A 151 -11.42 11.94 11.20
C LYS A 151 -11.95 10.66 10.57
N LYS A 152 -11.10 9.61 10.50
CA LYS A 152 -11.50 8.30 9.94
C LYS A 152 -12.63 7.67 10.75
N LEU A 153 -12.59 7.81 12.08
CA LEU A 153 -13.64 7.34 12.98
C LEU A 153 -14.98 8.04 12.70
N VAL A 154 -14.96 9.37 12.56
CA VAL A 154 -16.15 10.17 12.23
C VAL A 154 -16.71 9.79 10.86
N GLU A 155 -15.85 9.63 9.86
CA GLU A 155 -16.25 9.19 8.52
C GLU A 155 -16.91 7.80 8.54
N ALA A 156 -16.30 6.84 9.26
CA ALA A 156 -16.84 5.49 9.41
C ALA A 156 -18.18 5.48 10.18
N ALA A 157 -18.30 6.31 11.23
CA ALA A 157 -19.55 6.47 11.97
C ALA A 157 -20.67 7.04 11.09
N GLN A 158 -20.35 8.03 10.25
CA GLN A 158 -21.29 8.60 9.29
C GLN A 158 -21.78 7.56 8.28
N GLN A 159 -20.86 6.78 7.70
CA GLN A 159 -21.18 5.69 6.79
C GLN A 159 -22.03 4.58 7.45
N SER A 160 -21.95 4.47 8.78
CA SER A 160 -22.69 3.48 9.58
C SER A 160 -24.01 4.00 10.16
N GLY A 161 -24.45 5.21 9.80
CA GLY A 161 -25.76 5.76 10.18
C GLY A 161 -25.75 6.85 11.25
N VAL A 162 -24.58 7.30 11.73
CA VAL A 162 -24.48 8.47 12.61
C VAL A 162 -24.54 9.75 11.75
N GLN A 163 -25.74 10.28 11.52
CA GLN A 163 -25.94 11.34 10.51
C GLN A 163 -26.26 12.71 11.10
N THR A 164 -26.96 12.75 12.24
CA THR A 164 -27.38 14.03 12.84
C THR A 164 -26.37 14.52 13.87
N ASN A 165 -26.39 15.82 14.17
CA ASN A 165 -25.59 16.39 15.25
C ASN A 165 -25.87 15.71 16.60
N LEU A 166 -27.11 15.27 16.83
CA LEU A 166 -27.50 14.55 18.05
C LEU A 166 -26.87 13.15 18.09
N ASP A 167 -26.87 12.43 16.96
CA ASP A 167 -26.25 11.09 16.87
C ASP A 167 -24.75 11.19 17.14
N PHE A 168 -24.08 12.20 16.58
CA PHE A 168 -22.67 12.45 16.86
C PHE A 168 -22.42 12.81 18.32
N ALA A 169 -23.29 13.62 18.95
CA ALA A 169 -23.16 13.92 20.38
C ALA A 169 -23.26 12.65 21.23
N ILE A 170 -24.21 11.76 20.92
CA ILE A 170 -24.37 10.46 21.60
C ILE A 170 -23.16 9.57 21.34
N PHE A 171 -22.74 9.43 20.09
CA PHE A 171 -21.59 8.62 19.67
C PHE A 171 -20.30 9.04 20.41
N GLN A 172 -20.00 10.35 20.42
CA GLN A 172 -18.82 10.87 21.13
C GLN A 172 -18.93 10.66 22.64
N ASN A 173 -20.15 10.77 23.21
CA ASN A 173 -20.36 10.52 24.62
C ASN A 173 -20.14 9.05 25.01
N HIS A 174 -20.51 8.11 24.14
CA HIS A 174 -20.14 6.70 24.30
C HIS A 174 -18.62 6.49 24.19
N GLY A 175 -17.95 7.23 23.30
CA GLY A 175 -16.48 7.29 23.24
C GLY A 175 -15.86 7.68 24.58
N TYR A 176 -16.36 8.76 25.21
CA TYR A 176 -15.91 9.17 26.55
C TYR A 176 -16.13 8.09 27.62
N LYS A 177 -17.30 7.46 27.62
CA LYS A 177 -17.60 6.36 28.55
C LYS A 177 -16.62 5.19 28.40
N GLY A 178 -16.23 4.84 27.17
CA GLY A 178 -15.22 3.82 26.93
C GLY A 178 -13.84 4.19 27.47
N LEU A 179 -13.42 5.45 27.31
CA LEU A 179 -12.10 5.92 27.71
C LEU A 179 -11.96 6.20 29.21
N TYR A 180 -13.06 6.57 29.88
CA TYR A 180 -13.07 7.03 31.27
C TYR A 180 -13.85 6.10 32.21
N GLY A 181 -13.82 4.80 31.96
CA GLY A 181 -14.38 3.80 32.88
C GLY A 181 -15.89 3.95 33.14
N GLY A 182 -16.64 4.35 32.11
CA GLY A 182 -18.09 4.55 32.16
C GLY A 182 -18.54 5.99 32.39
N LEU A 183 -17.61 6.94 32.59
CA LEU A 183 -17.95 8.36 32.77
C LEU A 183 -18.28 9.03 31.43
N ASP A 184 -19.41 9.73 31.40
CA ASP A 184 -19.79 10.57 30.28
C ASP A 184 -19.11 11.95 30.33
N ALA A 185 -19.23 12.76 29.27
CA ALA A 185 -18.58 14.07 29.18
C ALA A 185 -18.91 14.98 30.38
N LYS A 186 -20.16 14.97 30.84
CA LYS A 186 -20.64 15.79 31.96
C LYS A 186 -20.05 15.33 33.29
N ALA A 187 -19.97 14.01 33.50
CA ALA A 187 -19.34 13.41 34.67
C ALA A 187 -17.83 13.69 34.68
N ILE A 188 -17.16 13.66 33.53
CA ILE A 188 -15.74 14.03 33.39
C ILE A 188 -15.53 15.50 33.75
N HIS A 189 -16.34 16.43 33.22
CA HIS A 189 -16.25 17.86 33.58
C HIS A 189 -16.42 18.07 35.08
N THR A 190 -17.40 17.40 35.68
CA THR A 190 -17.66 17.47 37.13
C THR A 190 -16.48 16.94 37.93
N HIS A 191 -15.97 15.77 37.57
CA HIS A 191 -14.84 15.12 38.26
C HIS A 191 -13.55 15.94 38.16
N LYS A 192 -13.31 16.59 37.01
CA LYS A 192 -12.10 17.41 36.76
C LYS A 192 -12.24 18.87 37.16
N GLY A 193 -13.40 19.30 37.67
CA GLY A 193 -13.66 20.71 38.04
C GLY A 193 -13.58 21.68 36.84
N LEU A 194 -13.88 21.20 35.63
CA LEU A 194 -13.87 22.02 34.42
C LEU A 194 -15.07 22.97 34.43
N LYS A 195 -14.90 24.16 33.84
CA LYS A 195 -16.02 25.09 33.65
C LYS A 195 -17.12 24.39 32.84
N LYS A 196 -18.38 24.70 33.16
CA LYS A 196 -19.50 24.29 32.32
C LYS A 196 -19.44 25.10 31.03
N ASP A 197 -19.52 24.41 29.91
CA ASP A 197 -19.70 25.01 28.59
C ASP A 197 -21.10 25.64 28.48
#